data_AF-A0A5B2TFD9-F1
#
_entry.id   AF-A0A5B2TFD9-F1
#
_cell.length_a   1.000
_cell.length_b   1.000
_cell.length_c   1.000
_cell.angle_alpha   90.00
_cell.angle_beta   90.00
_cell.angle_gamma   90.00
#
_symmetry.space_group_name_H-M   'P 1'
#
loop_
_entity.id
_entity.type
_entity.pdbx_description
1 polymer ?
#
loop_
_entity_poly.entity_id
_entity_poly.type
_entity_poly.pdbx_seq_one_letter_code
_entity_poly.pdbx_strand_id
1 'polypeptide(L)'
;MTDRSRERRWLILSEDGRHVWLGRYSDPSEEEIASAEASLAAQSLGGYVAVAEGDYWSRKARMTLLPVRPLGGPRIPFEQASDAFEAIRARRLSELA
;
A
#
# COMPACT_ATOMS: atom_id res chain seq x y z
N MET A 1 -18.96 2.65 -19.29
CA MET A 1 -18.38 3.45 -18.20
C MET A 1 -17.88 2.47 -17.16
N THR A 2 -16.61 2.08 -17.21
CA THR A 2 -16.04 1.13 -16.24
C THR A 2 -16.06 1.81 -14.87
N ASP A 3 -16.76 1.19 -13.92
CA ASP A 3 -16.86 1.62 -12.53
C ASP A 3 -15.49 1.51 -11.84
N ARG A 4 -14.58 2.44 -12.15
CA ARG A 4 -13.24 2.58 -11.55
C ARG A 4 -13.33 3.01 -10.08
N SER A 5 -14.53 3.41 -9.64
CA SER A 5 -14.89 3.87 -8.30
C SER A 5 -14.72 2.81 -7.20
N ARG A 6 -14.54 1.53 -7.57
CA ARG A 6 -14.41 0.40 -6.63
C ARG A 6 -13.24 -0.52 -6.96
N GLU A 7 -12.19 0.00 -7.62
CA GLU A 7 -11.00 -0.80 -7.86
C GLU A 7 -10.34 -1.12 -6.50
N ARG A 8 -10.41 -2.40 -6.11
CA ARG A 8 -9.72 -2.93 -4.95
C ARG A 8 -8.41 -3.53 -5.40
N ARG A 9 -7.34 -3.17 -4.73
CA ARG A 9 -6.00 -3.62 -5.09
C ARG A 9 -5.17 -3.96 -3.88
N TRP A 10 -4.50 -5.10 -3.96
CA TRP A 10 -3.56 -5.51 -2.94
C TRP A 10 -2.29 -4.66 -3.01
N LEU A 11 -1.74 -4.32 -1.85
CA LEU A 11 -0.41 -3.72 -1.74
C LEU A 11 0.35 -4.28 -0.55
N ILE A 12 1.67 -4.14 -0.63
CA ILE A 12 2.54 -4.12 0.53
C ILE A 12 2.78 -2.66 0.88
N LEU A 13 2.53 -2.31 2.14
CA LEU A 13 2.76 -0.99 2.71
C LEU A 13 3.91 -1.09 3.71
N SER A 14 5.02 -0.39 3.47
CA SER A 14 6.08 -0.25 4.48
C SER A 14 5.70 0.77 5.53
N GLU A 15 6.33 0.67 6.71
CA GLU A 15 6.13 1.64 7.80
C GLU A 15 6.48 3.08 7.43
N ASP A 16 7.35 3.31 6.45
CA ASP A 16 7.67 4.67 5.96
C ASP A 16 6.75 5.18 4.85
N GLY A 17 5.66 4.45 4.54
CA GLY A 17 4.65 4.83 3.55
C GLY A 17 4.98 4.45 2.11
N ARG A 18 6.17 3.89 1.84
CA ARG A 18 6.46 3.30 0.53
C ARG A 18 5.54 2.09 0.30
N HIS A 19 5.22 1.82 -0.96
CA HIS A 19 4.31 0.74 -1.29
C HIS A 19 4.68 0.06 -2.60
N VAL A 20 4.29 -1.20 -2.71
CA VAL A 20 4.27 -1.94 -3.97
C VAL A 20 2.89 -2.55 -4.16
N TRP A 21 2.33 -2.37 -5.37
CA TRP A 21 1.06 -2.98 -5.73
C TRP A 21 1.27 -4.45 -6.04
N LEU A 22 0.48 -5.30 -5.41
CA LEU A 22 0.38 -6.73 -5.72
C LEU A 22 -0.77 -6.97 -6.71
N GLY A 23 -0.84 -8.20 -7.24
CA GLY A 23 -1.83 -8.69 -8.21
C GLY A 23 -3.08 -7.82 -8.43
N ARG A 24 -3.36 -7.46 -9.68
CA ARG A 24 -4.48 -6.54 -10.01
C ARG A 24 -5.88 -7.15 -9.79
N TYR A 25 -5.99 -8.49 -9.73
CA TYR A 25 -7.28 -9.19 -9.78
C TYR A 25 -7.36 -10.50 -8.97
N SER A 26 -6.32 -10.87 -8.23
CA SER A 26 -6.28 -12.10 -7.43
C SER A 26 -5.63 -11.82 -6.08
N ASP A 27 -5.93 -12.68 -5.11
CA ASP A 27 -5.22 -12.66 -3.84
C ASP A 27 -3.72 -12.90 -4.07
N PRO A 28 -2.84 -12.18 -3.34
CA PRO A 28 -1.40 -12.33 -3.49
C PRO A 28 -0.97 -13.72 -3.05
N SER A 29 -0.04 -14.32 -3.79
CA SER A 29 0.51 -15.62 -3.40
C SER A 29 1.40 -15.49 -2.16
N GLU A 30 1.56 -16.56 -1.40
CA GLU A 30 2.49 -16.58 -0.25
C GLU A 30 3.94 -16.31 -0.70
N GLU A 31 4.30 -16.66 -1.94
CA GLU A 31 5.63 -16.38 -2.52
C GLU A 31 5.82 -14.88 -2.79
N GLU A 32 4.79 -14.20 -3.32
CA GLU A 32 4.81 -12.74 -3.49
C GLU A 32 4.94 -12.03 -2.14
N ILE A 33 4.21 -12.50 -1.12
CA ILE A 33 4.27 -11.91 0.21
C ILE A 33 5.64 -12.16 0.87
N ALA A 34 6.17 -13.38 0.78
CA ALA A 34 7.50 -13.72 1.32
C ALA A 34 8.62 -12.91 0.65
N SER A 35 8.55 -12.72 -0.66
CA SER A 35 9.49 -11.87 -1.41
C SER A 35 9.45 -10.41 -0.96
N ALA A 36 8.24 -9.88 -0.73
CA ALA A 36 8.06 -8.55 -0.20
C ALA A 36 8.58 -8.40 1.23
N GLU A 37 8.32 -9.38 2.10
CA GLU A 37 8.82 -9.41 3.47
C GLU A 37 10.36 -9.46 3.51
N ALA A 38 11.00 -10.27 2.66
CA ALA A 38 12.46 -10.28 2.52
C ALA A 38 13.00 -8.90 2.08
N SER A 39 12.29 -8.21 1.19
CA SER A 39 12.66 -6.87 0.71
C SER A 39 12.52 -5.79 1.80
N LEU A 40 11.53 -5.93 2.68
CA LEU A 40 11.37 -5.08 3.87
C LEU A 40 12.50 -5.33 4.87
N ALA A 41 12.80 -6.60 5.16
CA ALA A 41 13.87 -7.01 6.07
C ALA A 41 15.25 -6.52 5.59
N ALA A 42 15.53 -6.60 4.29
CA ALA A 42 16.77 -6.08 3.69
C ALA A 42 16.97 -4.57 3.92
N GLN A 43 15.88 -3.85 4.19
CA GLN A 43 15.89 -2.41 4.47
C GLN A 43 15.73 -2.10 5.97
N SER A 44 15.74 -3.12 6.84
CA SER A 44 15.45 -2.98 8.27
C SER A 44 14.11 -2.30 8.55
N LEU A 45 13.11 -2.61 7.73
CA LEU A 45 11.73 -2.12 7.84
C LEU A 45 10.77 -3.28 8.10
N GLY A 46 9.68 -2.98 8.79
CA GLY A 46 8.47 -3.78 8.76
C GLY A 46 7.39 -3.14 7.87
N GLY A 47 6.26 -3.82 7.75
CA GLY A 47 5.15 -3.35 6.93
C GLY A 47 3.88 -4.15 7.13
N TYR A 48 2.99 -4.03 6.15
CA TYR A 48 1.66 -4.62 6.16
C TYR A 48 1.29 -5.11 4.76
N VAL A 49 0.64 -6.28 4.68
CA VAL A 49 -0.23 -6.58 3.55
C VAL A 49 -1.52 -5.82 3.76
N ALA A 50 -1.96 -5.07 2.75
CA ALA A 50 -3.18 -4.27 2.81
C ALA A 50 -3.96 -4.33 1.49
N VAL A 51 -5.26 -4.02 1.58
CA VAL A 51 -6.11 -3.78 0.42
C VAL A 51 -6.37 -2.28 0.34
N ALA A 52 -6.11 -1.68 -0.81
CA ALA A 52 -6.54 -0.32 -1.11
C ALA A 52 -7.86 -0.32 -1.86
N GLU A 53 -8.70 0.65 -1.54
CA GLU A 53 -9.91 1.01 -2.26
C GLU A 53 -9.83 2.47 -2.69
N GLY A 54 -10.19 2.73 -3.95
CA GLY A 54 -10.24 4.06 -4.55
C GLY A 54 -9.26 4.22 -5.72
N ASP A 55 -9.20 5.44 -6.27
CA ASP A 55 -8.34 5.75 -7.41
C ASP A 55 -7.04 6.42 -6.96
N TYR A 56 -5.92 5.72 -7.15
CA TYR A 56 -4.59 6.23 -6.84
C TYR A 56 -4.29 7.58 -7.51
N TRP A 57 -4.84 7.85 -8.69
CA TRP A 57 -4.56 9.08 -9.44
C TRP A 57 -5.56 10.21 -9.17
N SER A 58 -6.65 9.93 -8.45
CA SER A 58 -7.64 10.95 -8.12
C SER A 58 -7.12 11.91 -7.05
N ARG A 59 -6.88 13.17 -7.45
CA ARG A 59 -6.55 14.26 -6.51
C ARG A 59 -7.70 14.62 -5.57
N LYS A 60 -8.93 14.22 -5.90
CA LYS A 60 -10.15 14.62 -5.19
C LYS A 60 -10.47 13.74 -3.98
N ALA A 61 -9.89 12.55 -3.90
CA ALA A 61 -10.21 11.57 -2.87
C ALA A 61 -8.94 10.91 -2.30
N ARG A 62 -8.98 10.66 -0.98
CA ARG A 62 -8.02 9.80 -0.27
C ARG A 62 -8.32 8.33 -0.64
N MET A 63 -7.29 7.49 -0.68
CA MET A 63 -7.51 6.05 -0.76
C MET A 63 -7.81 5.49 0.63
N THR A 64 -8.71 4.51 0.69
CA THR A 64 -8.95 3.75 1.93
C THR A 64 -8.03 2.54 1.92
N LEU A 65 -7.19 2.41 2.95
CA LEU A 65 -6.35 1.23 3.14
C LEU A 65 -6.89 0.39 4.29
N LEU A 66 -7.02 -0.91 4.06
CA LEU A 66 -7.45 -1.89 5.06
C LEU A 66 -6.29 -2.86 5.35
N PRO A 67 -5.82 -2.97 6.62
CA PRO A 67 -4.76 -3.88 6.97
C PRO A 67 -5.29 -5.32 6.94
N VAL A 68 -4.50 -6.23 6.38
CA VAL A 68 -4.81 -7.66 6.35
C VAL A 68 -3.89 -8.43 7.30
N ARG A 69 -2.58 -8.23 7.22
CA ARG A 69 -1.61 -8.78 8.19
C ARG A 69 -0.33 -7.95 8.27
N PRO A 70 0.34 -7.87 9.44
CA PRO A 70 1.68 -7.31 9.54
C PRO A 70 2.72 -8.21 8.86
N LEU A 71 3.84 -7.63 8.41
CA LEU A 71 5.01 -8.29 7.83
C LEU A 71 6.29 -7.74 8.45
N GLY A 72 7.25 -8.61 8.77
CA GLY A 72 8.57 -8.18 9.23
C GLY A 72 8.58 -7.38 10.55
N GLY A 73 7.53 -7.49 11.37
CA GLY A 73 7.44 -6.82 12.67
C GLY A 73 7.42 -5.28 12.58
N PRO A 74 6.36 -4.67 12.01
CA PRO A 74 6.25 -3.22 11.89
C PRO A 74 6.36 -2.55 13.26
N ARG A 75 7.13 -1.46 13.33
CA ARG A 75 7.40 -0.75 14.59
C ARG A 75 6.40 0.36 14.89
N ILE A 76 5.59 0.71 13.89
CA ILE A 76 4.56 1.74 13.99
C ILE A 76 3.17 1.14 13.70
N PRO A 77 2.10 1.73 14.26
CA PRO A 77 0.73 1.38 13.92
C PRO A 77 0.42 1.55 12.43
N PHE A 78 -0.50 0.74 11.91
CA PHE A 78 -0.93 0.77 10.51
C PHE A 78 -1.43 2.16 10.08
N GLU A 79 -2.12 2.87 10.95
CA GLU A 79 -2.65 4.22 10.70
C GLU A 79 -1.53 5.20 10.34
N GLN A 80 -0.39 5.11 11.05
CA GLN A 80 0.77 5.96 10.77
C GLN A 80 1.42 5.62 9.42
N ALA A 81 1.51 4.33 9.09
CA ALA A 81 2.00 3.90 7.77
C ALA A 81 1.06 4.36 6.64
N SER A 82 -0.26 4.32 6.88
CA SER A 82 -1.29 4.78 5.93
C SER A 82 -1.24 6.30 5.70
N ASP A 83 -1.00 7.08 6.75
CA ASP A 83 -0.80 8.52 6.63
C ASP A 83 0.49 8.87 5.87
N ALA A 84 1.59 8.12 6.12
CA ALA A 84 2.83 8.28 5.35
C ALA A 84 2.65 7.95 3.86
N PHE A 85 1.87 6.91 3.54
CA PHE A 85 1.49 6.57 2.16
C PHE A 85 0.75 7.72 1.48
N GLU A 86 -0.26 8.31 2.14
CA GLU A 86 -1.01 9.42 1.55
C GLU A 86 -0.15 10.67 1.40
N ALA A 87 0.77 10.94 2.31
CA ALA A 87 1.73 12.04 2.16
C ALA A 87 2.62 11.86 0.92
N ILE A 88 3.16 10.65 0.69
CA ILE A 88 3.95 10.32 -0.50
C ILE A 88 3.10 10.42 -1.77
N ARG A 89 1.87 9.91 -1.73
CA ARG A 89 0.91 9.98 -2.85
C ARG A 89 0.57 11.42 -3.20
N ALA A 90 0.23 12.25 -2.22
CA ALA A 90 -0.08 13.67 -2.41
C ALA A 90 1.11 14.42 -3.05
N ARG A 91 2.34 14.16 -2.57
CA ARG A 91 3.56 14.71 -3.17
C ARG A 91 3.69 14.31 -4.63
N ARG A 92 3.57 13.02 -4.94
CA ARG A 92 3.65 12.50 -6.31
C ARG A 92 2.57 13.08 -7.23
N LEU A 93 1.35 13.30 -6.73
CA LEU A 93 0.28 13.92 -7.50
C LEU A 93 0.51 15.42 -7.77
N SER A 94 1.22 16.11 -6.88
CA SER A 94 1.61 17.52 -7.07
C SER A 94 2.72 17.69 -8.11
N GLU A 95 3.64 16.73 -8.22
CA GLU A 95 4.73 16.72 -9.22
C GLU A 95 4.24 16.48 -10.65
N LEU A 96 3.01 15.94 -10.81
CA LEU A 96 2.38 15.65 -12.09
C LEU A 96 1.40 16.76 -12.55
N ALA A 97 1.41 17.92 -11.89
CA ALA A 97 0.57 19.08 -12.23
C ALA A 97 1.40 20.13 -12.96
#